data_AF-A0A925ZD42-F1
#
_entry.id   AF-A0A925ZD42-F1
#
_cell.length_a   1.000
_cell.length_b   1.000
_cell.length_c   1.000
_cell.angle_alpha   90.00
_cell.angle_beta   90.00
_cell.angle_gamma   90.00
#
_symmetry.space_group_name_H-M   'P 1'
#
loop_
_entity.id
_entity.type
_entity.pdbx_description
1 polymer ?
#
loop_
_entity_poly.entity_id
_entity_poly.type
_entity_poly.pdbx_seq_one_letter_code
_entity_poly.pdbx_strand_id
1 'polypeptide(L)'
;MIIPTFLRFNYLYNKLIINSRSCSYVNEAMIFIENEIHQNTINTIVINNKIKVEKLDGTKKEIYFIEKEKNLGNIVVTYYNNSYSSATNIILRNISAFKFTIKGNLIYLNIVTSEGKSFERCLYLKI
;
A
#
# COMPACT_ATOMS: atom_id res chain seq x y z
N MET A 1 0.47 23.76 35.52
CA MET A 1 1.51 22.72 35.36
C MET A 1 2.34 23.07 34.13
N ILE A 2 3.54 23.63 34.32
CA ILE A 2 4.43 24.00 33.20
C ILE A 2 5.10 22.70 32.74
N ILE A 3 4.75 22.19 31.56
CA ILE A 3 5.51 21.10 30.95
C ILE A 3 6.89 21.68 30.64
N PRO A 4 7.99 21.14 31.19
CA PRO A 4 9.33 21.58 30.86
C PRO A 4 9.52 21.62 29.34
N THR A 5 10.04 22.73 28.82
CA THR A 5 10.26 22.97 27.39
C THR A 5 10.96 21.78 26.71
N PHE A 6 11.87 21.12 27.43
CA PHE A 6 12.56 19.91 27.01
C PHE A 6 11.63 18.71 26.74
N LEU A 7 10.66 18.43 27.63
CA LEU A 7 9.70 17.34 27.43
C LEU A 7 8.79 17.61 26.23
N ARG A 8 8.37 18.87 26.07
CA ARG A 8 7.58 19.30 24.90
C ARG A 8 8.38 19.14 23.61
N PHE A 9 9.65 19.54 23.61
CA PHE A 9 10.55 19.38 22.46
C PHE A 9 10.71 17.91 22.07
N ASN A 10 11.04 17.03 23.02
CA ASN A 10 11.21 15.60 22.75
C ASN A 10 9.94 14.95 22.20
N TYR A 11 8.77 15.32 22.73
CA TYR A 11 7.49 14.83 22.22
C TYR A 11 7.28 15.23 20.75
N LEU A 12 7.49 16.51 20.41
CA LEU A 12 7.33 17.00 19.04
C LEU A 12 8.34 16.35 18.08
N TYR A 13 9.60 16.23 18.49
CA TYR A 13 10.63 15.59 17.71
C TYR A 13 10.30 14.12 17.40
N ASN A 14 9.89 13.35 18.41
CA ASN A 14 9.48 11.97 18.23
C ASN A 14 8.28 11.84 17.28
N LYS A 15 7.29 12.73 17.42
CA LYS A 15 6.13 12.76 16.52
C LYS A 15 6.56 13.04 15.07
N LEU A 16 7.48 13.98 14.85
CA LEU A 16 8.01 14.27 13.52
C LEU A 16 8.74 13.08 12.91
N ILE A 17 9.57 12.37 13.69
CA ILE A 17 10.26 11.16 13.21
C ILE A 17 9.25 10.08 12.82
N ILE A 18 8.26 9.80 13.67
CA ILE A 18 7.24 8.78 13.39
C ILE A 18 6.51 9.12 12.10
N ASN A 19 6.13 10.39 11.93
CA ASN A 19 5.46 10.87 10.72
C ASN A 19 6.34 10.73 9.48
N SER A 20 7.60 11.12 9.58
CA SER A 20 8.56 11.01 8.47
C SER A 20 8.73 9.55 8.04
N ARG A 21 8.87 8.62 8.99
CA ARG A 21 8.97 7.19 8.71
C ARG A 21 7.71 6.64 8.07
N SER A 22 6.54 7.03 8.57
CA SER A 22 5.25 6.64 7.99
C SER A 22 5.14 7.09 6.53
N CYS A 23 5.49 8.35 6.22
CA CYS A 23 5.53 8.84 4.84
C CYS A 23 6.47 8.02 3.96
N SER A 24 7.69 7.71 4.44
CA SER A 24 8.66 6.89 3.69
C SER A 24 8.10 5.51 3.39
N TYR A 25 7.50 4.83 4.37
CA TYR A 25 6.93 3.49 4.16
C TYR A 25 5.74 3.50 3.19
N VAL A 26 4.89 4.51 3.25
CA VAL A 26 3.79 4.64 2.28
C VAL A 26 4.36 4.84 0.87
N ASN A 27 5.39 5.68 0.72
CA ASN A 27 6.02 5.91 -0.58
C ASN A 27 6.65 4.63 -1.15
N GLU A 28 7.39 3.87 -0.34
CA GLU A 28 7.96 2.58 -0.74
C GLU A 28 6.89 1.56 -1.10
N ALA A 29 5.78 1.52 -0.35
CA ALA A 29 4.64 0.66 -0.69
C ALA A 29 4.04 1.03 -2.05
N MET A 30 3.88 2.31 -2.36
CA MET A 30 3.39 2.76 -3.66
C MET A 30 4.35 2.38 -4.80
N ILE A 31 5.67 2.53 -4.60
CA ILE A 31 6.70 2.12 -5.57
C ILE A 31 6.66 0.61 -5.79
N PHE A 32 6.53 -0.17 -4.71
CA PHE A 32 6.41 -1.61 -4.80
C PHE A 32 5.20 -2.03 -5.64
N ILE A 33 4.02 -1.45 -5.36
CA ILE A 33 2.78 -1.74 -6.10
C ILE A 33 2.92 -1.37 -7.58
N GLU A 34 3.52 -0.22 -7.87
CA GLU A 34 3.78 0.24 -9.24
C GLU A 34 4.69 -0.73 -10.01
N ASN A 35 5.80 -1.14 -9.42
CA ASN A 35 6.69 -2.14 -10.00
C ASN A 35 5.96 -3.47 -10.23
N GLU A 36 5.12 -3.89 -9.28
CA GLU A 36 4.31 -5.08 -9.44
C GLU A 36 3.26 -4.95 -10.55
N ILE A 37 2.79 -3.75 -10.89
CA ILE A 37 1.86 -3.57 -12.02
C ILE A 37 2.62 -3.55 -13.35
N HIS A 38 3.80 -2.93 -13.42
CA HIS A 38 4.49 -2.72 -14.71
C HIS A 38 5.50 -3.78 -15.09
N GLN A 39 6.23 -4.36 -14.15
CA GLN A 39 7.39 -5.19 -14.45
C GLN A 39 6.98 -6.58 -14.95
N ASN A 40 7.31 -6.91 -16.20
CA ASN A 40 7.04 -8.23 -16.79
C ASN A 40 5.57 -8.66 -16.70
N THR A 41 4.65 -7.70 -16.69
CA THR A 41 3.21 -7.95 -16.58
C THR A 41 2.61 -8.17 -17.96
N ILE A 42 1.87 -9.26 -18.13
CA ILE A 42 1.03 -9.52 -19.30
C ILE A 42 -0.32 -8.83 -19.12
N ASN A 43 -0.90 -8.94 -17.93
CA ASN A 43 -2.26 -8.50 -17.69
C ASN A 43 -2.42 -7.96 -16.26
N THR A 44 -3.18 -6.87 -16.13
CA THR A 44 -3.58 -6.30 -14.84
C THR A 44 -5.08 -6.10 -14.83
N ILE A 45 -5.73 -6.64 -13.80
CA ILE A 45 -7.19 -6.54 -13.61
C ILE A 45 -7.44 -5.98 -12.22
N VAL A 46 -8.28 -4.93 -12.10
CA VAL A 46 -8.72 -4.43 -10.80
C VAL A 46 -10.19 -4.80 -10.58
N ILE A 47 -10.46 -5.64 -9.59
CA ILE A 47 -11.81 -6.11 -9.24
C ILE A 47 -11.94 -6.13 -7.73
N ASN A 48 -13.08 -5.68 -7.20
CA ASN A 48 -13.41 -5.70 -5.77
C ASN A 48 -12.32 -5.08 -4.87
N ASN A 49 -11.78 -3.93 -5.28
CA ASN A 49 -10.68 -3.25 -4.59
C ASN A 49 -9.43 -4.14 -4.39
N LYS A 50 -9.17 -5.02 -5.35
CA LYS A 50 -7.95 -5.82 -5.46
C LYS A 50 -7.33 -5.60 -6.84
N ILE A 51 -6.01 -5.54 -6.89
CA ILE A 51 -5.26 -5.59 -8.15
C ILE A 51 -4.77 -7.02 -8.34
N LYS A 52 -5.17 -7.64 -9.44
CA LYS A 52 -4.66 -8.93 -9.89
C LYS A 52 -3.67 -8.68 -11.03
N VAL A 53 -2.50 -9.31 -10.92
CA VAL A 53 -1.43 -9.20 -11.91
C VAL A 53 -1.05 -10.59 -12.38
N GLU A 54 -0.92 -10.74 -13.69
CA GLU A 54 -0.36 -11.93 -14.34
C GLU A 54 0.96 -11.57 -15.03
N LYS A 55 2.01 -12.32 -14.71
CA LYS A 55 3.38 -12.09 -15.20
C LYS A 55 3.71 -12.98 -16.40
N LEU A 56 4.75 -12.59 -17.14
CA LEU A 56 5.26 -13.31 -18.31
C LEU A 56 5.68 -14.76 -18.02
N ASP A 57 6.13 -15.03 -16.80
CA ASP A 57 6.51 -16.37 -16.33
C ASP A 57 5.31 -17.22 -15.85
N GLY A 58 4.09 -16.72 -16.00
CA GLY A 58 2.85 -17.36 -15.55
C GLY A 58 2.54 -17.16 -14.07
N THR A 59 3.38 -16.45 -13.30
CA THR A 59 3.06 -16.15 -11.90
C THR A 59 1.89 -15.17 -11.79
N LYS A 60 1.04 -15.42 -10.80
CA LYS A 60 -0.13 -14.59 -10.50
C LYS A 60 0.02 -13.95 -9.13
N LYS A 61 -0.32 -12.68 -9.02
CA LYS A 61 -0.24 -11.93 -7.77
C LYS A 61 -1.56 -11.19 -7.53
N GLU A 62 -1.96 -11.09 -6.28
CA GLU A 62 -3.09 -10.27 -5.85
C GLU A 62 -2.65 -9.29 -4.77
N ILE A 63 -2.88 -8.00 -4.99
CA ILE A 63 -2.62 -6.93 -4.02
C ILE A 63 -3.95 -6.41 -3.51
N TYR A 64 -4.15 -6.42 -2.19
CA TYR A 64 -5.41 -6.01 -1.58
C TYR A 64 -5.25 -5.55 -0.14
N PHE A 65 -6.32 -4.92 0.37
CA PHE A 65 -6.41 -4.50 1.76
C PHE A 65 -7.06 -5.58 2.62
N ILE A 66 -6.47 -5.84 3.79
CA ILE A 66 -7.08 -6.64 4.85
C ILE A 66 -7.31 -5.73 6.04
N GLU A 67 -8.57 -5.47 6.33
CA GLU A 67 -8.98 -4.79 7.54
C GLU A 67 -8.73 -5.69 8.77
N LYS A 68 -8.28 -5.06 9.86
CA LYS A 68 -8.09 -5.64 11.18
C LYS A 68 -8.97 -4.90 12.19
N GLU A 69 -8.73 -5.11 13.47
CA GLU A 69 -9.44 -4.41 14.53
C GLU A 69 -9.27 -2.88 14.45
N LYS A 70 -10.32 -2.16 14.88
CA LYS A 70 -10.33 -0.70 15.07
C LYS A 70 -10.12 0.12 13.80
N ASN A 71 -10.71 -0.29 12.66
CA ASN A 71 -10.65 0.42 11.38
C ASN A 71 -9.22 0.64 10.84
N LEU A 72 -8.28 -0.21 11.28
CA LEU A 72 -6.91 -0.25 10.77
C LEU A 72 -6.72 -1.57 10.05
N GLY A 73 -5.83 -1.59 9.07
CA GLY A 73 -5.54 -2.79 8.32
C GLY A 73 -4.16 -2.77 7.68
N ASN A 74 -3.94 -3.77 6.84
CA ASN A 74 -2.68 -3.98 6.13
C ASN A 74 -2.93 -4.05 4.64
N ILE A 75 -1.98 -3.54 3.86
CA ILE A 75 -1.85 -3.88 2.45
C ILE A 75 -1.04 -5.17 2.38
N VAL A 76 -1.57 -6.15 1.66
CA VAL A 76 -0.91 -7.43 1.44
C VAL A 76 -0.77 -7.72 -0.04
N VAL A 77 0.19 -8.59 -0.35
CA VAL A 77 0.33 -9.23 -1.64
C VAL A 77 0.34 -10.74 -1.45
N THR A 78 -0.50 -11.42 -2.23
CA THR A 78 -0.53 -12.88 -2.29
C THR A 78 0.05 -13.33 -3.61
N TYR A 79 1.07 -14.17 -3.54
CA TYR A 79 1.71 -14.83 -4.68
C TYR A 79 1.09 -16.20 -4.86
N TYR A 80 0.71 -16.54 -6.09
CA TYR A 80 0.20 -17.85 -6.46
C TYR A 80 1.18 -18.51 -7.41
N ASN A 81 1.61 -19.73 -7.09
CA ASN A 81 2.36 -20.56 -8.01
C ASN A 81 1.43 -21.53 -8.75
N ASN A 82 1.93 -22.14 -9.82
CA ASN A 82 1.19 -23.13 -10.62
C ASN A 82 0.93 -24.46 -9.87
N SER A 83 1.47 -24.64 -8.67
CA SER A 83 1.45 -25.87 -7.87
C SER A 83 0.48 -25.80 -6.68
N TYR A 84 -0.55 -24.95 -6.75
CA TYR A 84 -1.59 -24.76 -5.71
C TYR A 84 -1.10 -24.18 -4.37
N SER A 85 0.14 -23.73 -4.26
CA SER A 85 0.60 -23.03 -3.07
C SER A 85 0.49 -21.51 -3.24
N SER A 86 0.20 -20.83 -2.13
CA SER A 86 0.21 -19.38 -2.08
C SER A 86 0.99 -18.88 -0.86
N ALA A 87 1.64 -17.74 -1.03
CA ALA A 87 2.33 -17.04 0.05
C ALA A 87 1.78 -15.62 0.14
N THR A 88 1.41 -15.18 1.35
CA THR A 88 0.91 -13.81 1.57
C THR A 88 1.93 -13.02 2.37
N ASN A 89 2.38 -11.90 1.82
CA ASN A 89 3.29 -10.97 2.48
C ASN A 89 2.58 -9.63 2.76
N ILE A 90 3.01 -8.95 3.81
CA ILE A 90 2.51 -7.63 4.16
C ILE A 90 3.42 -6.58 3.53
N ILE A 91 2.84 -5.72 2.69
CA ILE A 91 3.52 -4.58 2.07
C ILE A 91 3.56 -3.41 3.06
N LEU A 92 2.43 -3.10 3.68
CA LEU A 92 2.28 -1.95 4.57
C LEU A 92 1.33 -2.28 5.72
N ARG A 93 1.68 -1.84 6.93
CA ARG A 93 0.92 -2.11 8.17
C ARG A 93 0.22 -0.87 8.70
N ASN A 94 -0.86 -1.10 9.43
CA ASN A 94 -1.54 -0.11 10.27
C ASN A 94 -1.94 1.15 9.51
N ILE A 95 -2.63 0.98 8.39
CA ILE A 95 -3.25 2.07 7.63
C ILE A 95 -4.76 2.04 7.81
N SER A 96 -5.41 3.18 7.67
CA SER A 96 -6.86 3.31 7.82
C SER A 96 -7.62 2.86 6.56
N ALA A 97 -7.05 3.11 5.38
CA ALA A 97 -7.70 2.73 4.13
C ALA A 97 -6.70 2.54 2.99
N PHE A 98 -7.06 1.65 2.07
CA PHE A 98 -6.38 1.48 0.80
C PHE A 98 -7.42 1.26 -0.29
N LYS A 99 -7.44 2.13 -1.30
CA LYS A 99 -8.46 2.15 -2.34
C LYS A 99 -7.85 2.31 -3.72
N PHE A 100 -8.54 1.74 -4.71
CA PHE A 100 -8.23 1.87 -6.13
C PHE A 100 -9.39 2.48 -6.88
N THR A 101 -9.11 3.30 -7.89
CA THR A 101 -10.11 3.77 -8.86
C THR A 101 -9.52 3.67 -10.26
N ILE A 102 -10.25 3.06 -11.19
CA ILE A 102 -9.85 3.02 -12.62
C ILE A 102 -10.56 4.14 -13.37
N LYS A 103 -9.82 4.86 -14.22
CA LYS A 103 -10.39 5.73 -15.26
C LYS A 103 -9.62 5.52 -16.56
N GLY A 104 -10.24 4.88 -17.55
CA GLY A 104 -9.57 4.49 -18.78
C GLY A 104 -8.35 3.62 -18.48
N ASN A 105 -7.18 4.03 -18.98
CA ASN A 105 -5.92 3.31 -18.79
C ASN A 105 -5.14 3.80 -17.56
N LEU A 106 -5.82 4.38 -16.55
CA LEU A 106 -5.18 4.88 -15.35
C LEU A 106 -5.75 4.20 -14.11
N ILE A 107 -4.87 3.78 -13.20
CA ILE A 107 -5.21 3.40 -11.82
C ILE A 107 -4.81 4.54 -10.89
N TYR A 108 -5.76 5.01 -10.10
CA TYR A 108 -5.53 5.91 -8.98
C TYR A 108 -5.46 5.08 -7.70
N LEU A 109 -4.29 5.08 -7.08
CA LEU A 109 -4.00 4.49 -5.78
C LEU A 109 -4.20 5.55 -4.70
N ASN A 110 -4.94 5.22 -3.64
CA ASN A 110 -5.01 6.05 -2.44
C ASN A 110 -4.74 5.21 -1.19
N ILE A 111 -3.77 5.63 -0.38
CA ILE A 111 -3.46 5.09 0.94
C ILE A 111 -3.71 6.18 1.98
N VAL A 112 -4.51 5.85 3.00
CA VAL A 112 -4.76 6.73 4.14
C VAL A 112 -4.10 6.14 5.38
N THR A 113 -3.17 6.86 6.00
CA THR A 113 -2.47 6.40 7.20
C THR A 113 -3.38 6.34 8.42
N SER A 114 -2.94 5.68 9.49
CA SER A 114 -3.64 5.68 10.79
C SER A 114 -3.87 7.08 11.38
N GLU A 115 -3.07 8.07 10.97
CA GLU A 115 -3.21 9.47 11.37
C GLU A 115 -4.12 10.29 10.44
N GLY A 116 -4.71 9.67 9.42
CA GLY A 116 -5.61 10.31 8.47
C GLY A 116 -4.93 11.06 7.31
N LYS A 117 -3.59 10.95 7.17
CA LYS A 117 -2.90 11.52 5.99
C LYS A 117 -3.16 10.65 4.77
N SER A 118 -3.58 11.27 3.68
CA SER A 118 -3.82 10.58 2.40
C SER A 118 -2.64 10.77 1.45
N PHE A 119 -2.29 9.70 0.77
CA PHE A 119 -1.24 9.64 -0.24
C PHE A 119 -1.85 9.06 -1.50
N GLU A 120 -1.71 9.79 -2.60
CA GLU A 120 -2.27 9.41 -3.88
C GLU A 120 -1.18 9.22 -4.92
N ARG A 121 -1.33 8.19 -5.76
CA ARG A 121 -0.47 7.98 -6.92
C ARG A 121 -1.30 7.54 -8.11
N CYS A 122 -1.01 8.12 -9.27
CA CYS A 122 -1.63 7.75 -10.54
C CYS A 122 -0.65 6.88 -11.33
N LEU A 123 -1.12 5.72 -11.80
CA LEU A 123 -0.34 4.76 -12.56
C LEU A 123 -0.98 4.50 -13.92
N TYR A 124 -0.17 4.43 -14.97
CA TYR A 124 -0.63 4.01 -16.28
C TYR A 124 -0.77 2.48 -16.36
N LEU A 125 -1.88 2.00 -16.91
CA LEU A 125 -2.07 0.61 -17.27
C LEU A 125 -1.63 0.41 -18.71
N LYS A 126 -0.59 -0.40 -18.90
CA LYS A 126 -0.22 -0.88 -20.22
C LYS A 126 -1.22 -1.96 -20.62
N ILE A 127 -2.26 -1.55 -21.33
CA ILE A 127 -3.23 -2.43 -22.01
C ILE A 127 -2.58 -2.99 -23.27
#